data_AF-A0A951AAZ2-F1
#
_entry.id   AF-A0A951AAZ2-F1
#
_cell.length_a   1.000
_cell.length_b   1.000
_cell.length_c   1.000
_cell.angle_alpha   90.00
_cell.angle_beta   90.00
_cell.angle_gamma   90.00
#
_symmetry.space_group_name_H-M   'P 1'
#
loop_
_entity.id
_entity.type
_entity.pdbx_description
1 polymer ?
#
loop_
_entity_poly.entity_id
_entity_poly.type
_entity_poly.pdbx_seq_one_letter_code
_entity_poly.pdbx_strand_id
1 'polypeptide(L)' 'MDDPQKLRELAAWYREFAEKTGNPSIWESRLRMAEDLELEADLLERRQQPVAAK' A
#
# COMPACT_ATOMS: atom_id res chain seq x y z
N MET A 1 1.34 14.49 3.28
CA MET A 1 1.47 13.62 4.48
C MET A 1 1.79 12.24 3.93
N ASP A 2 2.95 12.11 3.30
CA ASP A 2 3.23 10.98 2.43
C ASP A 2 4.29 10.14 3.13
N ASP A 3 3.85 9.51 4.21
CA ASP A 3 4.67 8.60 4.98
C ASP A 3 4.48 7.19 4.40
N PRO A 4 5.53 6.58 3.82
CA PRO A 4 5.47 5.22 3.31
C PRO A 4 4.92 4.21 4.32
N GLN A 5 5.18 4.43 5.61
CA GLN A 5 4.66 3.57 6.68
C GLN A 5 3.15 3.62 6.76
N LYS A 6 2.54 4.81 6.64
CA LYS A 6 1.08 4.96 6.67
C LYS A 6 0.40 4.34 5.46
N LEU A 7 1.03 4.40 4.28
CA LEU A 7 0.53 3.74 3.07
C LEU A 7 0.52 2.22 3.22
N ARG A 8 1.58 1.64 3.83
CA ARG A 8 1.65 0.20 4.14
C ARG A 8 0.64 -0.22 5.21
N GLU A 9 0.46 0.58 6.26
CA GLU A 9 -0.59 0.32 7.26
C GLU A 9 -1.98 0.31 6.63
N LEU A 10 -2.26 1.25 5.72
CA LEU A 10 -3.52 1.31 4.99
C LEU A 10 -3.70 0.10 4.07
N ALA A 11 -2.65 -0.33 3.38
CA ALA A 11 -2.66 -1.54 2.56
C ALA A 11 -2.97 -2.81 3.38
N ALA A 12 -2.32 -2.96 4.54
CA ALA A 12 -2.58 -4.06 5.47
C ALA A 12 -4.04 -4.04 5.96
N TRP A 13 -4.54 -2.85 6.32
CA TRP A 13 -5.94 -2.67 6.74
C TRP A 13 -6.93 -3.05 5.62
N TYR A 14 -6.65 -2.69 4.36
CA TYR A 14 -7.49 -3.11 3.23
C TYR A 14 -7.50 -4.62 3.03
N ARG A 15 -6.39 -5.33 3.25
CA ARG A 15 -6.32 -6.80 3.15
C ARG A 15 -7.18 -7.47 4.23
N GLU A 16 -7.02 -7.09 5.49
CA GLU A 16 -7.82 -7.64 6.60
C GLU A 16 -9.32 -7.33 6.45
N PHE A 17 -9.64 -6.13 5.97
CA PHE A 17 -11.02 -5.75 5.71
C PHE A 17 -11.63 -6.50 4.51
N ALA A 18 -10.82 -6.77 3.48
CA ALA A 18 -11.24 -7.51 2.31
C ALA A 18 -11.61 -8.97 2.68
N GLU A 19 -10.88 -9.61 3.58
CA GLU A 19 -11.24 -10.96 4.09
C GLU A 19 -12.57 -10.99 4.84
N LYS A 20 -12.93 -9.89 5.53
CA LYS A 20 -14.26 -9.75 6.16
C LYS A 20 -15.38 -9.54 5.16
N THR A 21 -15.08 -9.14 3.93
CA THR A 21 -16.11 -8.85 2.93
C THR A 21 -16.40 -10.11 2.12
N GLY A 22 -17.55 -10.74 2.32
CA GLY A 22 -17.96 -11.96 1.60
C GLY A 22 -18.27 -11.79 0.10
N ASN A 23 -17.85 -10.69 -0.53
CA ASN A 23 -18.05 -10.43 -1.96
C ASN A 23 -16.69 -10.49 -2.71
N PRO A 24 -16.45 -11.51 -3.54
CA PRO A 24 -15.19 -11.71 -4.26
C PRO A 24 -14.76 -10.53 -5.14
N SER A 25 -15.69 -9.87 -5.83
CA SER A 25 -15.34 -8.74 -6.71
C SER A 25 -14.86 -7.51 -5.94
N ILE A 26 -15.39 -7.31 -4.73
CA ILE A 26 -14.96 -6.23 -3.84
C ILE A 26 -13.62 -6.59 -3.19
N TRP A 27 -13.40 -7.89 -2.90
CA TRP A 27 -12.14 -8.40 -2.38
C TRP A 27 -10.99 -8.17 -3.37
N GLU A 28 -11.15 -8.55 -4.65
CA GLU A 28 -10.14 -8.33 -5.69
C GLU A 28 -9.83 -6.83 -5.88
N SER A 29 -10.86 -5.98 -5.91
CA SER A 29 -10.68 -4.53 -6.06
C SER A 29 -9.91 -3.93 -4.87
N ARG A 30 -10.13 -4.42 -3.66
CA ARG A 30 -9.43 -3.97 -2.44
C ARG A 30 -8.01 -4.47 -2.37
N LEU A 31 -7.75 -5.71 -2.79
CA LEU A 31 -6.41 -6.25 -2.90
C LEU A 31 -5.57 -5.46 -3.89
N ARG A 32 -6.13 -5.12 -5.06
CA ARG A 32 -5.48 -4.25 -6.04
C ARG A 32 -5.13 -2.89 -5.43
N MET A 33 -6.06 -2.29 -4.68
CA MET A 33 -5.81 -1.03 -3.99
C MET A 33 -4.67 -1.12 -2.96
N ALA A 34 -4.59 -2.24 -2.22
CA ALA A 34 -3.51 -2.48 -1.27
C ALA A 34 -2.16 -2.63 -1.97
N GLU A 35 -2.10 -3.33 -3.10
CA GLU A 35 -0.89 -3.45 -3.94
C GLU A 35 -0.43 -2.07 -4.44
N ASP A 36 -1.37 -1.24 -4.93
CA ASP A 36 -1.06 0.11 -5.42
C ASP A 36 -0.49 1.01 -4.31
N LEU A 37 -1.05 0.94 -3.10
CA LEU A 37 -0.56 1.68 -1.93
C LEU A 37 0.84 1.23 -1.48
N GLU A 38 1.13 -0.07 -1.51
CA GLU A 38 2.47 -0.60 -1.23
C GLU A 38 3.49 -0.13 -2.28
N LEU A 39 3.11 -0.15 -3.56
CA LEU A 39 3.92 0.39 -4.66
C LEU A 39 4.19 1.88 -4.50
N GLU A 40 3.19 2.66 -4.12
CA GLU A 40 3.35 4.10 -3.89
C GLU A 40 4.25 4.37 -2.68
N ALA A 41 4.14 3.57 -1.62
CA ALA A 41 5.05 3.61 -0.47
C ALA A 41 6.50 3.35 -0.89
N ASP A 42 6.73 2.30 -1.67
CA ASP A 42 8.06 1.93 -2.18
C ASP A 42 8.64 3.02 -3.09
N LEU A 43 7.81 3.62 -3.96
CA LEU A 43 8.22 4.75 -4.81
C LEU A 43 8.57 5.98 -3.99
N LEU A 44 7.80 6.28 -2.95
CA LEU A 44 8.08 7.38 -2.03
C LEU A 44 9.35 7.14 -1.23
N GLU A 45 9.61 5.92 -0.74
CA GLU A 45 10.88 5.60 -0.09
C GLU A 45 12.05 5.77 -1.04
N ARG A 46 11.95 5.26 -2.27
CA ARG A 46 12.99 5.44 -3.30
C ARG A 46 13.22 6.90 -3.64
N ARG A 47 12.17 7.73 -3.64
CA ARG A 47 12.26 9.17 -3.90
C ARG A 47 12.84 9.94 -2.72
N GLN A 48 12.57 9.47 -1.49
CA GLN A 48 13.04 10.07 -0.25
C GLN A 48 14.44 9.59 0.14
N GLN A 49 14.94 8.48 -0.42
CA GLN A 49 16.34 8.10 -0.30
C GLN A 49 17.18 9.12 -1.10
N PRO A 50 17.95 10.01 -0.46
CA PRO A 50 18.98 10.71 -1.19
C PRO A 50 19.93 9.62 -1.67
N VAL A 51 20.12 9.53 -2.99
CA VAL A 51 21.25 8.77 -3.54
C VAL A 51 22.48 9.24 -2.78
N ALA A 52 23.00 8.37 -1.90
CA ALA A 52 24.27 8.61 -1.24
C ALA A 52 25.31 8.62 -2.36
N ALA A 53 25.59 9.82 -2.86
CA ALA A 53 26.70 10.08 -3.76
C ALA A 53 27.96 9.69 -2.98
N LYS A 54 28.49 8.52 -3.33
CA LYS A 54 29.79 8.02 -2.89
C LYS A 54 30.88 8.67 -3.72
#